data_AF-A0AAV2MW86-F1
#
_entry.id   AF-A0AAV2MW86-F1
#
_cell.length_a   1.000
_cell.length_b   1.000
_cell.length_c   1.000
_cell.angle_alpha   90.00
_cell.angle_beta   90.00
_cell.angle_gamma   90.00
#
_symmetry.space_group_name_H-M   'P 1'
#
loop_
_entity.id
_entity.type
_entity.pdbx_description
1 polymer ?
#
loop_
_entity_poly.entity_id
_entity_poly.type
_entity_poly.pdbx_seq_one_letter_code
_entity_poly.pdbx_strand_id
1 'polypeptide(L)'
;MQLYRALNACIRFALNVRWGEHITPFYRELRLLKIDARRRYFVGCLLFNIICTRQPSLIYSGFTFKSTVTSRATRTSDDILSLPLCRTEIFRRSFRFSASKLWNELPSDIRSARSIGEFKRKLYEHLFNTTLL
;
A
#
# COMPACT_ATOMS: atom_id res chain seq x y z
N MET A 1 3.43 -9.37 15.32
CA MET A 1 2.51 -9.47 16.48
C MET A 1 2.78 -8.40 17.55
N GLN A 2 4.04 -8.12 17.93
CA GLN A 2 4.35 -7.15 19.00
C GLN A 2 3.86 -5.72 18.70
N LEU A 3 4.10 -5.18 17.50
CA LEU A 3 3.69 -3.82 17.13
C LEU A 3 2.17 -3.59 17.16
N TYR A 4 1.39 -4.59 16.76
CA TYR A 4 -0.08 -4.50 16.81
C TYR A 4 -0.60 -4.40 18.25
N ARG A 5 -0.04 -5.21 19.16
CA ARG A 5 -0.39 -5.19 20.58
C ARG A 5 0.00 -3.86 21.23
N ALA A 6 1.19 -3.33 20.92
CA ALA A 6 1.64 -2.03 21.40
C ALA A 6 0.71 -0.89 20.95
N LEU A 7 0.37 -0.84 19.66
CA LEU A 7 -0.54 0.20 19.13
C LEU A 7 -1.93 0.11 19.79
N ASN A 8 -2.47 -1.09 19.94
CA ASN A 8 -3.73 -1.29 20.65
C ASN A 8 -3.64 -0.85 22.11
N ALA A 9 -2.53 -1.12 22.80
CA ALA A 9 -2.33 -0.66 24.17
C ALA A 9 -2.28 0.87 24.25
N CYS A 10 -1.58 1.54 23.32
CA CYS A 10 -1.55 3.00 23.25
C CYS A 10 -2.94 3.61 23.02
N ILE A 11 -3.74 3.05 22.09
CA ILE A 11 -5.10 3.52 21.84
C ILE A 11 -5.98 3.32 23.08
N ARG A 12 -5.89 2.16 23.73
CA ARG A 12 -6.64 1.89 24.96
C ARG A 12 -6.28 2.85 26.08
N PHE A 13 -4.99 3.16 26.24
CA PHE A 13 -4.51 4.10 27.22
C PHE A 13 -5.01 5.52 26.94
N ALA A 14 -4.87 6.00 25.70
CA ALA A 14 -5.24 7.35 25.32
C ALA A 14 -6.75 7.64 25.43
N LEU A 15 -7.59 6.64 25.12
CA LEU A 15 -9.05 6.77 25.14
C LEU A 15 -9.70 6.14 26.38
N ASN A 16 -8.89 5.73 27.37
CA ASN A 16 -9.34 5.05 28.59
C ASN A 16 -10.35 3.91 28.33
N VAL A 17 -10.04 3.07 27.35
CA VAL A 17 -10.91 2.00 26.86
C VAL A 17 -10.96 0.84 27.85
N ARG A 18 -12.16 0.33 28.15
CA ARG A 18 -12.33 -0.82 29.03
C ARG A 18 -11.70 -2.09 28.43
N TRP A 19 -11.15 -2.96 29.28
CA TRP A 19 -10.41 -4.17 28.86
C TRP A 19 -11.17 -5.11 27.89
N GLY A 20 -12.50 -5.20 28.03
CA GLY A 20 -13.36 -6.05 27.17
C GLY A 20 -13.91 -5.38 25.91
N GLU A 21 -13.65 -4.09 25.70
CA GLU A 21 -14.16 -3.38 24.53
C GLU A 21 -13.35 -3.70 23.27
N HIS A 22 -14.08 -3.86 22.17
CA HIS A 22 -13.48 -4.10 20.87
C HIS A 22 -12.69 -2.85 20.45
N ILE A 23 -11.45 -3.03 19.97
CA ILE A 23 -10.57 -1.90 19.66
C ILE A 23 -10.92 -1.20 18.33
N THR A 24 -11.61 -1.90 17.41
CA THR A 24 -11.85 -1.40 16.04
C THR A 24 -12.67 -0.10 15.96
N PRO A 25 -13.71 0.16 16.78
CA PRO A 25 -14.43 1.44 16.80
C PRO A 25 -13.50 2.63 17.05
N PHE A 26 -12.52 2.50 17.94
CA PHE A 26 -11.57 3.56 18.25
C PHE A 26 -10.61 3.87 17.09
N TYR A 27 -10.28 2.87 16.26
CA TYR A 27 -9.55 3.13 15.01
C TYR A 27 -10.39 3.98 14.04
N ARG A 28 -11.73 3.83 14.03
CA ARG A 28 -12.62 4.65 13.20
C ARG A 28 -12.68 6.09 13.73
N GLU A 29 -12.86 6.23 15.04
CA GLU A 29 -12.93 7.52 15.72
C GLU A 29 -11.67 8.36 15.51
N LEU A 30 -10.50 7.75 15.71
CA LEU A 30 -9.20 8.41 15.51
C LEU A 30 -8.79 8.53 14.04
N ARG A 31 -9.62 8.03 13.11
CA ARG A 31 -9.30 7.90 11.67
C ARG A 31 -7.94 7.24 11.42
N LEU A 32 -7.57 6.24 12.22
CA LEU A 32 -6.31 5.53 12.13
C LEU A 32 -6.42 4.28 11.26
N LEU A 33 -5.45 4.07 10.37
CA LEU A 33 -5.28 2.79 9.69
C LEU A 33 -4.85 1.68 10.67
N LYS A 34 -5.45 0.50 10.52
CA LYS A 34 -4.96 -0.75 11.14
C LYS A 34 -3.56 -1.07 10.63
N ILE A 35 -2.83 -1.91 11.36
CA ILE A 35 -1.41 -2.19 11.09
C ILE A 35 -1.15 -2.74 9.67
N ASP A 36 -2.03 -3.61 9.16
CA ASP A 36 -1.88 -4.19 7.83
C ASP A 36 -2.09 -3.16 6.73
N ALA A 37 -3.13 -2.32 6.88
CA ALA A 37 -3.39 -1.19 5.98
C ALA A 37 -2.27 -0.15 6.05
N ARG A 38 -1.72 0.12 7.23
CA ARG A 38 -0.58 1.03 7.42
C ARG A 38 0.68 0.51 6.73
N ARG A 39 0.95 -0.80 6.78
CA ARG A 39 2.04 -1.42 6.02
C ARG A 39 1.84 -1.20 4.51
N ARG A 40 0.64 -1.47 4.00
CA ARG A 40 0.31 -1.24 2.57
C ARG A 40 0.49 0.22 2.19
N TYR A 41 0.05 1.15 3.03
CA TYR A 41 0.23 2.58 2.83
C TYR A 41 1.70 2.96 2.63
N PHE A 42 2.59 2.53 3.52
CA PHE A 42 4.03 2.83 3.40
C PHE A 42 4.68 2.15 2.19
N VAL A 43 4.33 0.90 1.89
CA VAL A 43 4.82 0.19 0.70
C VAL A 43 4.39 0.91 -0.57
N GLY A 44 3.13 1.30 -0.66
CA GLY A 44 2.59 2.04 -1.81
C GLY A 44 3.25 3.40 -1.98
N CYS A 45 3.42 4.16 -0.90
CA CYS A 45 4.10 5.47 -0.93
C CYS A 45 5.56 5.35 -1.37
N LEU A 46 6.27 4.33 -0.85
CA LEU A 46 7.65 4.06 -1.24
C LEU A 46 7.74 3.70 -2.73
N LEU A 47 6.85 2.82 -3.21
CA LEU A 47 6.79 2.46 -4.62
C LEU A 47 6.49 3.67 -5.51
N PHE A 48 5.51 4.50 -5.15
CA PHE A 48 5.17 5.71 -5.91
C PHE A 48 6.39 6.64 -6.01
N ASN A 49 7.09 6.87 -4.91
CA ASN A 49 8.33 7.64 -4.92
C ASN A 49 9.36 7.03 -5.85
N ILE A 50 9.60 5.71 -5.79
CA ILE A 50 10.56 5.02 -6.67
C ILE A 50 10.18 5.19 -8.14
N ILE A 51 8.89 5.10 -8.48
CA ILE A 51 8.42 5.27 -9.87
C ILE A 51 8.61 6.72 -10.35
N CYS A 52 8.27 7.70 -9.51
CA CYS A 52 8.37 9.12 -9.84
C CYS A 52 9.83 9.60 -9.94
N THR A 53 10.69 9.22 -8.99
CA THR A 53 12.08 9.67 -8.94
C THR A 53 13.03 8.77 -9.74
N ARG A 54 12.60 7.55 -10.07
CA ARG A 54 13.43 6.47 -10.63
C ARG A 54 14.65 6.13 -9.75
N GLN A 55 14.51 6.32 -8.44
CA GLN A 55 15.58 6.11 -7.46
C GLN A 55 15.11 5.25 -6.27
N PRO A 56 16.03 4.43 -5.70
CA PRO A 56 17.36 4.10 -6.20
C PRO A 56 17.31 3.27 -7.49
N SER A 57 18.24 3.49 -8.42
CA SER A 57 18.26 2.84 -9.74
C SER A 57 18.25 1.31 -9.66
N LEU A 58 18.96 0.74 -8.67
CA LEU A 58 19.01 -0.70 -8.39
C LEU A 58 17.63 -1.31 -8.12
N ILE A 59 16.76 -0.56 -7.44
CA ILE A 59 15.43 -1.01 -7.09
C ILE A 59 14.47 -0.74 -8.27
N TYR A 60 14.60 0.43 -8.88
CA TYR A 60 13.78 0.84 -10.03
C TYR A 60 13.93 -0.11 -11.23
N SER A 61 15.15 -0.60 -11.51
CA SER A 61 15.39 -1.55 -12.61
C SER A 61 14.61 -2.87 -12.45
N GLY A 62 14.14 -3.19 -11.25
CA GLY A 62 13.25 -4.31 -10.99
C GLY A 62 11.78 -4.04 -11.36
N PHE A 63 11.38 -2.81 -11.66
CA PHE A 63 9.99 -2.50 -11.98
C PHE A 63 9.82 -2.23 -13.47
N THR A 64 9.01 -3.05 -14.12
CA THR A 64 8.74 -3.00 -15.57
C THR A 64 7.23 -2.89 -15.79
N PHE A 65 6.80 -1.87 -16.53
CA PHE A 65 5.39 -1.67 -16.89
C PHE A 65 4.98 -2.59 -18.04
N LYS A 66 3.73 -3.06 -18.05
CA LYS A 66 3.26 -3.97 -19.11
C LYS A 66 3.26 -3.32 -20.50
N SER A 67 3.02 -2.02 -20.59
CA SER A 67 3.16 -1.23 -21.84
C SER A 67 4.52 -1.41 -22.51
N THR A 68 5.59 -1.47 -21.72
CA THR A 68 6.95 -1.65 -22.26
C THR A 68 7.22 -3.06 -22.78
N VAL A 69 6.39 -4.05 -22.43
CA VAL A 69 6.58 -5.46 -22.78
C VAL A 69 5.67 -5.91 -23.92
N THR A 70 4.48 -5.32 -24.05
CA THR A 70 3.50 -5.68 -25.09
C THR A 70 3.16 -4.49 -25.97
N SER A 71 3.45 -4.59 -27.27
CA SER A 71 3.14 -3.60 -28.33
C SER A 71 1.64 -3.28 -28.52
N ARG A 72 0.74 -3.81 -27.68
CA ARG A 72 -0.71 -3.56 -27.75
C ARG A 72 -1.06 -2.49 -26.71
N ALA A 73 -1.06 -1.24 -27.15
CA ALA A 73 -1.46 -0.10 -26.33
C ALA A 73 -2.97 -0.15 -26.05
N THR A 74 -3.36 -0.67 -24.89
CA THR A 74 -4.70 -0.41 -24.34
C THR A 74 -4.54 0.61 -23.22
N ARG A 75 -5.27 1.72 -23.24
CA ARG A 75 -5.11 2.84 -22.29
C ARG A 75 -5.11 2.43 -20.80
N THR A 76 -5.66 1.27 -20.47
CA THR A 76 -5.72 0.72 -19.10
C THR A 76 -4.48 -0.09 -18.71
N SER A 77 -3.71 -0.62 -19.68
CA SER A 77 -2.54 -1.49 -19.43
C SER A 77 -1.26 -0.73 -19.13
N ASP A 78 -1.21 0.57 -19.44
CA ASP A 78 0.06 1.30 -19.46
C ASP A 78 0.63 1.58 -18.07
N ASP A 79 -0.25 1.73 -17.08
CA ASP A 79 0.10 1.99 -15.68
C ASP A 79 0.09 0.71 -14.80
N ILE A 80 0.11 -0.48 -15.40
CA ILE A 80 0.13 -1.75 -14.67
C ILE A 80 1.56 -2.30 -14.64
N LEU A 81 2.01 -2.67 -13.43
CA LEU A 81 3.32 -3.29 -13.24
C LEU A 81 3.27 -4.78 -13.60
N SER A 82 4.31 -5.25 -14.28
CA SER A 82 4.53 -6.69 -14.47
C SER A 82 4.90 -7.34 -13.14
N LEU A 83 4.23 -8.44 -12.82
CA LEU A 83 4.54 -9.23 -11.63
C LEU A 83 5.73 -10.14 -11.95
N PRO A 84 6.79 -10.16 -11.12
CA PRO A 84 7.89 -11.08 -11.33
C PRO A 84 7.43 -12.53 -11.14
N LEU A 85 8.01 -13.46 -11.90
CA LEU A 85 7.73 -14.89 -11.76
C LEU A 85 8.26 -15.41 -10.42
N CYS A 86 7.36 -15.56 -9.45
CA CYS A 86 7.73 -16.09 -8.14
C CYS A 86 7.74 -17.61 -8.14
N ARG A 87 8.94 -18.20 -8.05
CA ARG A 87 9.11 -19.66 -7.85
C ARG A 87 9.04 -20.08 -6.38
N THR A 88 9.25 -19.14 -5.44
CA THR A 88 9.24 -19.42 -3.99
C THR A 88 8.32 -18.47 -3.23
N GLU A 89 7.74 -18.95 -2.13
CA GLU A 89 6.88 -18.16 -1.24
C GLU A 89 7.65 -17.02 -0.55
N ILE A 90 8.95 -17.23 -0.27
CA ILE A 90 9.84 -16.19 0.26
C ILE A 90 9.91 -15.01 -0.71
N PHE A 91 10.07 -15.28 -2.00
CA PHE A 91 10.14 -14.22 -3.00
C PHE A 91 8.77 -13.55 -3.23
N ARG A 92 7.64 -14.23 -3.04
CA ARG A 92 6.31 -13.57 -3.00
C ARG A 92 6.18 -12.55 -1.88
N ARG A 93 6.88 -12.76 -0.75
CA ARG A 93 6.92 -11.80 0.37
C ARG A 93 7.93 -10.67 0.15
N SER A 94 8.67 -10.68 -0.96
CA SER A 94 9.61 -9.60 -1.29
C SER A 94 8.90 -8.28 -1.52
N PHE A 95 9.63 -7.17 -1.31
CA PHE A 95 9.13 -5.83 -1.60
C PHE A 95 8.68 -5.70 -3.06
N ARG A 96 9.48 -6.18 -4.02
CA ARG A 96 9.17 -6.07 -5.47
C ARG A 96 7.82 -6.70 -5.82
N PHE A 97 7.58 -7.94 -5.40
CA PHE A 97 6.32 -8.61 -5.69
C PHE A 97 5.14 -7.96 -4.96
N SER A 98 5.26 -7.77 -3.64
CA SER A 98 4.17 -7.23 -2.83
C SER A 98 3.79 -5.80 -3.22
N ALA A 99 4.77 -4.95 -3.56
CA ALA A 99 4.53 -3.60 -4.04
C ALA A 99 3.87 -3.59 -5.41
N SER A 100 4.35 -4.41 -6.36
CA SER A 100 3.74 -4.51 -7.70
C SER A 100 2.31 -5.05 -7.64
N LYS A 101 2.05 -6.04 -6.77
CA LYS A 101 0.70 -6.56 -6.53
C LYS A 101 -0.21 -5.48 -5.95
N LEU A 102 0.24 -4.80 -4.89
CA LEU A 102 -0.50 -3.69 -4.29
C LEU A 102 -0.83 -2.62 -5.33
N TRP A 103 0.14 -2.18 -6.12
CA TRP A 103 -0.06 -1.18 -7.16
C TRP A 103 -1.16 -1.58 -8.15
N ASN A 104 -1.13 -2.83 -8.61
CA ASN A 104 -2.11 -3.33 -9.57
C ASN A 104 -3.52 -3.50 -8.99
N GLU A 105 -3.65 -3.66 -7.67
CA GLU A 105 -4.93 -3.68 -6.96
C GLU A 105 -5.53 -2.28 -6.79
N LEU A 106 -4.73 -1.21 -6.95
CA LEU A 106 -5.21 0.16 -6.76
C LEU A 106 -6.06 0.65 -7.95
N PRO A 107 -7.16 1.39 -7.67
CA PRO A 107 -7.90 2.13 -8.68
C PRO A 107 -7.00 3.06 -9.51
N SER A 108 -7.34 3.23 -10.79
CA SER A 108 -6.60 4.08 -11.73
C SER A 108 -6.51 5.55 -11.27
N ASP A 109 -7.55 6.07 -10.61
CA ASP A 109 -7.56 7.44 -10.08
C ASP A 109 -6.51 7.68 -8.96
N ILE A 110 -6.15 6.62 -8.22
CA ILE A 110 -5.06 6.70 -7.23
C ILE A 110 -3.70 6.62 -7.92
N ARG A 111 -3.56 5.71 -8.88
CA ARG A 111 -2.30 5.51 -9.63
C ARG A 111 -1.90 6.72 -10.48
N SER A 112 -2.88 7.43 -11.03
CA SER A 112 -2.70 8.63 -11.86
C SER A 112 -2.49 9.93 -11.06
N ALA A 113 -2.29 9.83 -9.74
CA ALA A 113 -1.99 10.98 -8.90
C ALA A 113 -0.74 11.74 -9.40
N ARG A 114 -0.81 13.07 -9.43
CA ARG A 114 0.23 13.93 -10.01
C ARG A 114 1.32 14.33 -9.03
N SER A 115 1.11 14.07 -7.75
CA SER A 115 2.06 14.37 -6.69
C SER A 115 2.02 13.32 -5.59
N ILE A 116 3.12 13.21 -4.83
CA ILE A 116 3.18 12.33 -3.66
C ILE A 116 2.15 12.72 -2.59
N GLY A 117 1.83 14.01 -2.46
CA GLY A 117 0.83 14.50 -1.52
C GLY A 117 -0.58 14.02 -1.88
N GLU A 118 -0.95 14.16 -3.15
CA GLU A 118 -2.21 13.64 -3.68
C GLU A 118 -2.30 12.12 -3.55
N PHE A 119 -1.24 11.41 -3.93
CA PHE A 119 -1.17 9.96 -3.84
C PHE A 119 -1.34 9.47 -2.40
N LYS A 120 -0.61 10.06 -1.44
CA LYS A 120 -0.72 9.75 -0.01
C LYS A 120 -2.15 9.91 0.48
N ARG A 121 -2.79 11.04 0.18
CA ARG A 121 -4.17 11.30 0.62
C ARG A 121 -5.14 10.27 0.04
N LYS A 122 -5.14 10.08 -1.29
CA LYS A 122 -6.02 9.12 -1.98
C LYS A 122 -5.81 7.69 -1.51
N LEU A 123 -4.55 7.26 -1.35
CA LEU A 123 -4.22 5.93 -0.86
C LEU A 123 -4.68 5.71 0.58
N TYR A 124 -4.51 6.71 1.45
CA TYR A 124 -4.95 6.63 2.84
C TYR A 124 -6.48 6.44 2.91
N GLU A 125 -7.24 7.27 2.19
CA GLU A 125 -8.70 7.19 2.14
C GLU A 125 -9.17 5.83 1.59
N HIS A 126 -8.58 5.35 0.50
CA HIS A 126 -8.91 4.06 -0.07
C HIS A 126 -8.65 2.89 0.90
N LEU A 127 -7.49 2.87 1.55
CA LEU A 127 -7.14 1.83 2.51
C LEU A 127 -7.99 1.91 3.78
N PHE A 128 -8.36 3.12 4.22
CA PHE A 128 -9.24 3.30 5.36
C PHE A 128 -10.63 2.72 5.07
N ASN A 129 -11.22 3.08 3.93
CA ASN A 129 -12.55 2.59 3.54
C ASN A 129 -12.57 1.06 3.33
N THR A 130 -11.52 0.51 2.71
CA THR A 130 -11.42 -0.95 2.44
C THR A 130 -11.27 -1.78 3.72
N THR A 131 -10.72 -1.20 4.79
CA THR A 131 -10.48 -1.92 6.06
C THR A 131 -11.67 -1.84 7.03
N LEU A 132 -12.66 -0.99 6.72
CA LEU A 132 -13.80 -0.73 7.59
C LEU A 132 -15.13 -1.31 7.11
N LEU A 133 -15.17 -1.82 5.88
CA LEU A 133 -16.16 -2.78 5.39
C LEU A 133 -15.79 -4.19 5.87
#